data_AF-A0A5B2VLJ8-F1
#
_entry.id   AF-A0A5B2VLJ8-F1
#
_cell.length_a   1.000
_cell.length_b   1.000
_cell.length_c   1.000
_cell.angle_alpha   90.00
_cell.angle_beta   90.00
_cell.angle_gamma   90.00
#
_symmetry.space_group_name_H-M   'P 1'
#
loop_
_entity.id
_entity.type
_entity.pdbx_description
1 polymer ?
#
loop_
_entity_poly.entity_id
_entity_poly.type
_entity_poly.pdbx_seq_one_letter_code
_entity_poly.pdbx_strand_id
1 'polypeptide(L)'
;MRLYETGKLDFLKRGTDTIWMLESLLTESGIIVGRIWNSHGVTDYNTYEAFSPYICRLVESWDTAAIRMEAETQARAFHSMHIYATRVISAADNPRIDTISFTELFQWKRDIPANDR
;
A
#
# COMPACT_ATOMS: atom_id res chain seq x y z
N MET A 1 17.83 -9.09 3.77
CA MET A 1 17.71 -9.60 2.38
C MET A 1 17.30 -8.43 1.50
N ARG A 2 18.01 -8.15 0.41
CA ARG A 2 17.72 -6.97 -0.43
C ARG A 2 16.74 -7.38 -1.54
N LEU A 3 15.73 -6.55 -1.82
CA LEU A 3 14.61 -6.89 -2.72
C LEU A 3 15.05 -7.35 -4.12
N TYR A 4 16.12 -6.78 -4.68
CA TYR A 4 16.65 -7.18 -5.99
C TYR A 4 17.22 -8.61 -6.01
N GLU A 5 17.60 -9.16 -4.86
CA GLU A 5 18.17 -10.51 -4.74
C GLU A 5 17.07 -11.59 -4.86
N THR A 6 15.79 -11.19 -4.73
CA THR A 6 14.65 -12.12 -4.76
C THR A 6 14.13 -12.41 -6.17
N GLY A 7 14.63 -11.74 -7.21
CA GLY A 7 14.13 -11.86 -8.59
C GLY A 7 12.69 -11.33 -8.79
N LYS A 8 11.99 -10.94 -7.72
CA LYS A 8 10.60 -10.48 -7.76
C LYS A 8 10.41 -9.08 -8.36
N LEU A 9 11.49 -8.34 -8.62
CA LEU A 9 11.43 -7.01 -9.24
C LEU A 9 11.35 -7.04 -10.77
N ASP A 10 11.26 -8.21 -11.40
CA ASP A 10 11.18 -8.32 -12.86
C ASP A 10 9.93 -7.64 -13.46
N PHE A 11 8.87 -7.41 -12.68
CA PHE A 11 7.70 -6.64 -13.11
C PHE A 11 7.99 -5.14 -13.32
N LEU A 12 9.12 -4.62 -12.85
CA LEU A 12 9.56 -3.23 -13.06
C LEU A 12 10.25 -3.00 -14.42
N LYS A 13 10.53 -4.06 -15.19
CA LYS A 13 11.43 -3.97 -16.35
C LYS A 13 10.82 -3.50 -17.68
N ARG A 14 9.49 -3.39 -17.85
CA ARG A 14 8.90 -2.96 -19.15
C ARG A 14 7.55 -2.26 -19.03
N GLY A 15 7.34 -1.22 -19.85
CA GLY A 15 6.03 -0.68 -20.29
C GLY A 15 5.00 -0.43 -19.19
N THR A 16 5.44 -0.16 -17.96
CA THR A 16 4.55 -0.02 -16.81
C THR A 16 4.11 1.43 -16.73
N ASP A 17 2.82 1.70 -16.95
CA ASP A 17 2.28 3.05 -16.88
C ASP A 17 2.29 3.60 -15.45
N THR A 18 2.00 2.75 -14.47
CA THR A 18 1.92 3.16 -13.05
C THR A 18 2.33 2.04 -12.11
N ILE A 19 3.10 2.39 -11.09
CA ILE A 19 3.46 1.54 -9.95
C ILE A 19 2.74 2.11 -8.72
N TRP A 20 2.12 1.24 -7.93
CA TRP A 20 1.54 1.60 -6.65
C TRP A 20 2.36 1.01 -5.51
N MET A 21 2.44 1.76 -4.43
CA MET A 21 3.10 1.39 -3.20
C MET A 21 2.19 1.74 -2.03
N LEU A 22 2.15 0.86 -1.04
CA LEU A 22 1.42 1.07 0.20
C LEU A 22 2.30 0.61 1.35
N GLU A 23 2.63 1.52 2.26
CA GLU A 23 3.57 1.31 3.35
C GLU A 23 2.95 1.70 4.67
N SER A 24 3.14 0.89 5.71
CA SER A 24 2.76 1.23 7.08
C SER A 24 3.99 1.20 7.98
N LEU A 25 4.22 2.29 8.70
CA LEU A 25 5.23 2.40 9.74
C LEU A 25 4.57 2.14 11.10
N LEU A 26 4.95 1.03 11.73
CA LEU A 26 4.64 0.73 13.12
C LEU A 26 5.58 1.57 14.00
N THR A 27 5.12 2.73 14.47
CA THR A 27 5.99 3.69 15.17
C THR A 27 6.62 3.14 16.45
N GLU A 28 5.94 2.22 17.15
CA GLU A 28 6.45 1.59 18.37
C GLU A 28 7.64 0.67 18.13
N SER A 29 7.68 -0.01 16.98
CA SER A 29 8.72 -1.00 16.66
C SER A 29 9.70 -0.51 15.60
N GLY A 30 9.39 0.59 14.90
CA GLY A 30 10.14 1.06 13.74
C GLY A 30 10.04 0.13 12.52
N ILE A 31 9.17 -0.88 12.56
CA ILE A 31 8.98 -1.83 11.48
C ILE A 31 8.15 -1.18 10.38
N ILE A 32 8.65 -1.26 9.15
CA ILE A 32 7.89 -0.89 7.95
C ILE A 32 7.35 -2.16 7.31
N VAL A 33 6.05 -2.24 7.13
CA VAL A 33 5.41 -3.27 6.28
C VAL A 33 4.95 -2.60 5.00
N GLY A 34 5.09 -3.27 3.85
CA GLY A 34 4.79 -2.63 2.58
C GLY A 34 4.42 -3.59 1.47
N ARG A 35 3.62 -3.08 0.53
CA ARG A 35 3.25 -3.74 -0.72
C ARG A 35 3.58 -2.83 -1.89
N ILE A 36 4.22 -3.38 -2.92
CA ILE A 36 4.50 -2.72 -4.19
C ILE A 36 3.86 -3.54 -5.29
N TRP A 37 3.14 -2.91 -6.21
CA TRP A 37 2.49 -3.62 -7.30
C TRP A 37 2.28 -2.77 -8.54
N ASN A 38 2.04 -3.45 -9.66
CA ASN A 38 1.59 -2.88 -10.93
C ASN A 38 0.64 -3.87 -11.63
N SER A 39 0.30 -3.60 -12.88
CA SER A 39 -0.54 -4.49 -13.71
C SER A 39 0.09 -5.87 -13.99
N HIS A 40 1.38 -6.06 -13.73
CA HIS A 40 2.13 -7.27 -14.06
C HIS A 40 2.49 -8.13 -12.83
N GLY A 41 2.40 -7.57 -11.62
CA GLY A 41 2.76 -8.31 -10.41
C GLY A 41 2.69 -7.50 -9.13
N VAL A 42 2.91 -8.21 -8.02
CA VAL A 42 2.90 -7.69 -6.65
C VAL A 42 4.08 -8.24 -5.87
N THR A 43 4.62 -7.45 -4.95
CA THR A 43 5.65 -7.85 -3.99
C THR A 43 5.39 -7.20 -2.65
N ASP A 44 5.35 -8.04 -1.62
CA ASP A 44 5.26 -7.63 -0.23
C ASP A 44 6.65 -7.68 0.42
N TYR A 45 6.96 -6.71 1.27
CA TYR A 45 8.13 -6.74 2.15
C TYR A 45 7.72 -6.59 3.61
N ASN A 46 8.39 -7.39 4.45
CA ASN A 46 7.99 -7.75 5.81
C ASN A 46 6.63 -8.47 5.84
N THR A 47 6.71 -9.81 5.93
CA THR A 47 5.78 -10.90 5.56
C THR A 47 4.38 -10.94 6.22
N TYR A 48 3.90 -9.86 6.81
CA TYR A 48 2.50 -9.78 7.20
C TYR A 48 1.70 -9.38 5.97
N GLU A 49 0.60 -10.07 5.67
CA GLU A 49 -0.41 -9.62 4.69
C GLU A 49 -1.05 -8.34 5.22
N ALA A 50 -0.30 -7.24 5.18
CA ALA A 50 -0.60 -6.03 5.93
C ALA A 50 -1.75 -5.23 5.32
N PHE A 51 -2.14 -5.53 4.08
CA PHE A 51 -3.15 -4.77 3.35
C PHE A 51 -4.13 -5.68 2.64
N SER A 52 -5.43 -5.43 2.90
CA SER A 52 -6.50 -6.18 2.26
C SER A 52 -6.61 -5.82 0.77
N PRO A 53 -7.15 -6.73 -0.07
CA PRO A 53 -7.43 -6.44 -1.47
C PRO A 53 -8.36 -5.25 -1.70
N TYR A 54 -9.17 -4.87 -0.70
CA TYR A 54 -10.01 -3.68 -0.78
C TYR A 54 -9.16 -2.40 -0.73
N ILE A 55 -8.23 -2.31 0.22
CA ILE A 55 -7.35 -1.13 0.36
C ILE A 55 -6.42 -0.99 -0.86
N CYS A 56 -5.91 -2.10 -1.39
CA CYS A 56 -5.15 -2.06 -2.65
C CYS A 56 -5.97 -1.47 -3.80
N ARG A 57 -7.22 -1.89 -3.99
CA ARG A 57 -8.11 -1.34 -5.03
C ARG A 57 -8.45 0.13 -4.82
N LEU A 58 -8.60 0.54 -3.56
CA LEU A 58 -8.85 1.93 -3.20
C LEU A 58 -7.64 2.82 -3.54
N VAL A 59 -6.42 2.32 -3.32
CA VAL A 59 -5.18 3.01 -3.74
C VAL A 59 -5.03 3.00 -5.25
N GLU A 60 -5.34 1.89 -5.94
CA GLU A 60 -5.27 1.80 -7.40
C GLU A 60 -6.14 2.84 -8.11
N SER A 61 -7.37 3.08 -7.61
CA SER A 61 -8.29 4.07 -8.19
C SER A 61 -7.78 5.51 -8.03
N TRP A 62 -6.93 5.75 -7.02
CA TRP A 62 -6.43 7.06 -6.62
C TRP A 62 -7.54 8.11 -6.41
N ASP A 63 -8.73 7.66 -6.01
CA ASP A 63 -9.83 8.53 -5.62
C ASP A 63 -9.56 9.08 -4.21
N THR A 64 -8.89 10.22 -4.17
CA THR A 64 -8.51 10.87 -2.90
C THR A 64 -9.70 11.25 -2.02
N ALA A 65 -10.89 11.45 -2.59
CA ALA A 65 -12.10 11.72 -1.80
C ALA A 65 -12.61 10.42 -1.14
N ALA A 66 -12.69 9.33 -1.89
CA ALA A 66 -13.05 8.02 -1.35
C ALA A 66 -12.05 7.53 -0.30
N ILE A 67 -10.75 7.75 -0.53
CA ILE A 67 -9.68 7.40 0.43
C ILE A 67 -9.82 8.18 1.73
N ARG A 68 -10.09 9.50 1.65
CA ARG A 68 -10.31 10.33 2.84
C ARG A 68 -11.55 9.91 3.60
N MET A 69 -12.66 9.67 2.90
CA MET A 69 -13.89 9.21 3.52
C MET A 69 -13.68 7.87 4.24
N GLU A 70 -13.02 6.91 3.61
CA GLU A 70 -12.69 5.63 4.24
C GLU A 70 -11.84 5.85 5.49
N ALA A 71 -10.79 6.68 5.42
CA ALA A 71 -9.94 7.00 6.57
C ALA A 71 -10.72 7.66 7.73
N GLU A 72 -11.61 8.61 7.42
CA GLU A 72 -12.46 9.29 8.41
C GLU A 72 -13.46 8.34 9.09
N THR A 73 -14.04 7.41 8.34
CA THR A 73 -14.97 6.43 8.91
C THR A 73 -14.30 5.47 9.88
N GLN A 74 -12.98 5.31 9.77
CA GLN A 74 -12.20 4.35 10.55
C GLN A 74 -11.38 4.97 11.67
N ALA A 75 -11.17 6.28 11.67
CA ALA A 75 -10.32 6.99 12.63
C ALA A 75 -10.67 6.68 14.10
N ARG A 76 -10.02 5.66 14.67
CA ARG A 76 -9.92 5.47 16.11
C ARG A 76 -8.69 6.26 16.57
N ALA A 77 -8.85 6.99 17.66
CA ALA A 77 -7.86 7.94 18.17
C ALA A 77 -6.55 7.29 18.69
N PHE A 78 -6.31 5.99 18.48
CA PHE A 78 -5.39 5.22 19.31
C PHE A 78 -4.40 4.28 18.62
N HIS A 79 -4.24 4.28 17.29
CA HIS A 79 -3.16 3.49 16.68
C HIS A 79 -2.09 4.32 16.01
N SER A 80 -0.87 3.95 16.37
CA SER A 80 0.41 4.57 16.12
C SER A 80 0.98 4.13 14.75
N MET A 81 0.08 3.90 13.79
CA MET A 81 0.41 3.47 12.43
C MET A 81 0.30 4.64 11.46
N HIS A 82 1.41 4.97 10.81
CA HIS A 82 1.38 5.90 9.68
C HIS A 82 1.38 5.10 8.39
N ILE A 83 0.33 5.27 7.59
CA ILE A 83 0.22 4.58 6.32
C ILE A 83 0.39 5.59 5.18
N TYR A 84 1.20 5.22 4.20
CA TYR A 84 1.52 6.02 3.02
C TYR A 84 1.14 5.22 1.78
N ALA A 85 0.33 5.82 0.92
CA ALA A 85 0.12 5.32 -0.44
C ALA A 85 0.88 6.22 -1.40
N THR A 86 1.67 5.62 -2.29
CA THR A 86 2.43 6.30 -3.34
C THR A 86 2.08 5.70 -4.67
N ARG A 87 1.86 6.54 -5.69
CA ARG A 87 1.85 6.11 -7.09
C ARG A 87 2.98 6.78 -7.84
N VAL A 88 3.65 6.00 -8.67
CA VAL A 88 4.68 6.46 -9.60
C VAL A 88 4.14 6.24 -11.00
N ILE A 89 3.85 7.32 -11.72
CA ILE A 89 3.39 7.30 -13.10
C ILE A 89 4.62 7.47 -13.99
N SER A 90 4.99 6.43 -14.71
CA SER A 90 6.14 6.43 -15.61
C SER A 90 5.72 6.98 -16.98
N ALA A 91 5.66 8.30 -17.12
CA ALA A 91 5.68 8.92 -18.45
C ALA A 91 7.13 8.98 -18.94
N ALA A 92 7.37 8.59 -20.19
CA ALA A 92 8.71 8.37 -20.77
C ALA A 92 9.73 9.49 -20.50
N ASP A 93 9.28 10.75 -20.43
CA ASP A 93 10.14 11.92 -20.26
C ASP A 93 9.90 12.71 -18.96
N ASN A 94 8.87 12.37 -18.18
CA ASN A 94 8.57 13.10 -16.94
C ASN A 94 7.83 12.21 -15.92
N PRO A 95 8.55 11.40 -15.13
CA PRO A 95 7.93 10.58 -14.11
C PRO A 95 7.25 11.46 -13.07
N ARG A 96 6.00 11.14 -12.74
CA ARG A 96 5.24 11.83 -11.70
C ARG A 96 5.10 10.92 -10.48
N ILE A 97 5.38 11.46 -9.31
CA ILE A 97 5.20 10.76 -8.04
C ILE A 97 4.14 11.52 -7.26
N ASP A 98 3.06 10.84 -6.91
CA ASP A 98 2.04 11.36 -6.00
C ASP A 98 2.02 10.50 -4.73
N THR A 99 1.91 11.15 -3.57
CA THR A 99 1.82 10.47 -2.27
C THR A 99 0.67 11.03 -1.46
N ILE A 100 -0.04 10.15 -0.78
CA ILE A 100 -1.05 10.48 0.21
C ILE A 100 -0.75 9.71 1.51
N SER A 101 -1.03 10.33 2.64
CA SER A 101 -0.85 9.73 3.97
C SER A 101 -2.17 9.67 4.71
N PHE A 102 -2.35 8.63 5.51
CA PHE A 102 -3.54 8.44 6.35
C PHE A 102 -3.17 7.71 7.65
N THR A 103 -3.98 7.93 8.67
CA THR A 103 -3.74 7.43 10.04
C THR A 103 -4.32 6.04 10.25
N GLU A 104 -5.43 5.68 9.62
CA GLU A 104 -6.01 4.33 9.65
C GLU A 104 -6.78 4.04 8.36
N LEU A 105 -6.71 2.80 7.87
CA LEU A 105 -7.54 2.28 6.78
C LEU A 105 -8.09 0.87 7.04
N PHE A 106 -7.77 0.26 8.19
CA PHE A 106 -8.04 -1.16 8.44
C PHE A 106 -9.39 -1.36 9.13
N GLN A 107 -10.29 -2.12 8.49
CA GLN A 107 -11.54 -2.59 9.09
C GLN A 107 -11.42 -4.04 9.54
N TRP A 108 -11.30 -4.28 10.84
CA TRP A 108 -11.19 -5.63 11.43
C TRP A 108 -12.25 -6.63 10.94
N LYS A 109 -13.49 -6.19 10.66
CA LYS A 109 -14.58 -7.07 10.18
C LYS A 109 -14.46 -7.49 8.71
N ARG A 110 -13.80 -6.67 7.88
CA ARG A 110 -13.67 -6.88 6.43
C ARG A 110 -12.31 -7.46 6.07
N ASP A 111 -11.28 -6.99 6.78
CA ASP A 111 -9.88 -7.14 6.39
C ASP A 111 -9.18 -8.29 7.13
N ILE A 112 -9.86 -8.96 8.06
CA ILE A 112 -9.39 -10.21 8.71
C ILE A 112 -10.26 -11.38 8.26
N PRO A 113 -9.67 -12.48 7.73
CA PRO A 113 -10.41 -13.69 7.40
C PRO A 113 -11.14 -14.25 8.62
N ALA A 114 -12.37 -14.74 8.44
CA ALA A 114 -13.23 -15.23 9.52
C ALA A 114 -12.70 -16.46 10.31
N ASN A 115 -11.51 -16.96 10.00
CA ASN A 115 -10.96 -18.21 10.55
C ASN A 115 -10.09 -18.07 11.81
N ASP A 116 -9.85 -16.85 12.32
CA ASP A 116 -9.08 -16.64 13.56
C ASP A 116 -9.97 -16.26 14.76
N ARG A 117 -11.08 -16.99 14.98
CA ARG A 117 -11.89 -16.92 16.21
C ARG A 117 -11.88 -18.21 17.00
#